data_AF-A0A931MD48-F1
#
_entry.id   AF-A0A931MD48-F1
#
_cell.length_a   1.000
_cell.length_b   1.000
_cell.length_c   1.000
_cell.angle_alpha   90.00
_cell.angle_beta   90.00
_cell.angle_gamma   90.00
#
_symmetry.space_group_name_H-M   'P 1'
#
loop_
_entity.id
_entity.type
_entity.pdbx_description
1 polymer ?
#
loop_
_entity_poly.entity_id
_entity_poly.type
_entity_poly.pdbx_seq_one_letter_code
_entity_poly.pdbx_strand_id
1 'polypeptide(L)'
;MGGRITIPNLHKALTVGRHAEETQNLKRLTDLTMIDKLIYLLQELKDTFSKEKMDETLECLEDEVTPNALYINQDEFREAFNGQHEEFYNELAINIVADLNENPDLFFLIWDPLLYFFNPETKSLFYEQALTNADNTDATDFINGLIELDNQRPEIALFHFNRIDDYVASYFIALCYFDLENFENSIKNNLLFLENFKATMRNSKVENETLESTDEYLLVKYNVHNDLAYCYNRIEDYSHAYEHYKEALKIFSLEELYFFRHNESEEQNLFVLDLNNFLLAIEKVGEYAKGIEILNFAIEKYPHNCYYKELKQKFEQKTSNLSFADELIKQLFKIKKPFNIEKFVATKLLAKEKILEDMIVEQIKYGYKVFGKDLEVYQDNKIFGRQYYLPTVSGILDLLLVERGSNTLYVVELKRNEAGIGVVEQIERYILGLGHLFIDRDIKGIICLHTPDTNLVELVKTKPNIELFKYEFNFNRLK
;
A
#
# COMPACT_ATOMS: atom_id res chain seq x y z
N MET A 1 7.29 -3.36 1.22
CA MET A 1 6.61 -4.32 2.16
C MET A 1 7.05 -4.27 3.64
N GLY A 2 8.24 -3.79 4.03
CA GLY A 2 8.83 -3.97 5.39
C GLY A 2 8.17 -3.24 6.58
N GLY A 3 6.87 -2.92 6.53
CA GLY A 3 6.16 -2.20 7.60
C GLY A 3 4.74 -2.67 7.89
N ARG A 4 4.19 -3.69 7.22
CA ARG A 4 2.84 -4.22 7.51
C ARG A 4 2.89 -5.29 8.61
N ILE A 5 1.80 -5.47 9.37
CA ILE A 5 1.71 -6.64 10.26
C ILE A 5 1.54 -7.85 9.36
N THR A 6 2.45 -8.80 9.47
CA THR A 6 2.31 -10.12 8.85
C THR A 6 1.53 -11.03 9.81
N ILE A 7 0.80 -12.02 9.28
CA ILE A 7 0.11 -13.05 10.07
C ILE A 7 1.01 -13.68 11.17
N PRO A 8 2.33 -13.91 10.96
CA PRO A 8 3.26 -14.35 12.01
C PRO A 8 3.33 -13.44 13.25
N ASN A 9 3.28 -12.12 13.06
CA ASN A 9 3.32 -11.15 14.15
C ASN A 9 2.01 -11.18 14.95
N LEU A 10 0.88 -11.43 14.29
CA LEU A 10 -0.45 -11.58 14.90
C LEU A 10 -0.52 -12.81 15.82
N HIS A 11 -0.05 -13.97 15.35
CA HIS A 11 -0.13 -15.24 16.09
C HIS A 11 0.76 -15.34 17.31
N LYS A 12 1.95 -14.74 17.25
CA LYS A 12 2.85 -14.65 18.41
C LYS A 12 2.17 -13.96 19.60
N ALA A 13 1.19 -13.07 19.38
CA ALA A 13 0.44 -12.42 20.46
C ALA A 13 -0.81 -13.16 20.87
N LEU A 14 -1.54 -13.79 19.95
CA LEU A 14 -2.75 -14.55 20.28
C LEU A 14 -2.43 -15.73 21.21
N THR A 15 -1.23 -16.30 21.09
CA THR A 15 -0.68 -17.31 22.02
C THR A 15 -0.26 -16.76 23.39
N VAL A 16 0.00 -15.44 23.51
CA VAL A 16 0.44 -14.77 24.77
C VAL A 16 -0.68 -13.96 25.43
N GLY A 17 -1.72 -13.54 24.70
CA GLY A 17 -2.73 -12.57 25.12
C GLY A 17 -4.14 -13.10 25.39
N ARG A 18 -4.51 -14.32 24.98
CA ARG A 18 -5.84 -14.89 25.30
C ARG A 18 -5.79 -15.86 26.48
N HIS A 19 -6.05 -15.33 27.68
CA HIS A 19 -6.74 -16.07 28.73
C HIS A 19 -8.24 -15.80 28.60
N ALA A 20 -8.95 -16.68 27.90
CA ALA A 20 -10.39 -16.87 28.08
C ALA A 20 -10.68 -18.38 28.22
N GLU A 21 -11.56 -18.70 29.17
CA GLU A 21 -11.63 -19.98 29.88
C GLU A 21 -12.24 -21.15 29.09
N GLU A 22 -11.77 -22.35 29.47
CA GLU A 22 -12.26 -23.74 29.35
C GLU A 22 -12.81 -24.26 28.00
N THR A 23 -13.48 -23.47 27.17
CA THR A 23 -13.91 -23.89 25.82
C THR A 23 -12.77 -23.74 24.80
N GLN A 24 -11.83 -22.83 25.07
CA GLN A 24 -10.66 -22.56 24.23
C GLN A 24 -9.59 -23.66 24.33
N ASN A 25 -9.55 -24.41 25.43
CA ASN A 25 -8.56 -25.48 25.63
C ASN A 25 -8.85 -26.74 24.79
N LEU A 26 -10.11 -27.12 24.60
CA LEU A 26 -10.46 -28.25 23.74
C LEU A 26 -10.22 -27.94 22.26
N LYS A 27 -10.61 -26.75 21.79
CA LYS A 27 -10.34 -26.31 20.41
C LYS A 27 -8.84 -26.24 20.15
N ARG A 28 -8.08 -25.61 21.06
CA ARG A 28 -6.62 -25.54 20.99
C ARG A 28 -5.93 -26.91 21.02
N LEU A 29 -6.40 -27.87 21.84
CA LEU A 29 -5.87 -29.24 21.82
C LEU A 29 -6.14 -29.94 20.48
N THR A 30 -7.33 -29.74 19.92
CA THR A 30 -7.73 -30.33 18.63
C THR A 30 -6.88 -29.73 17.49
N ASP A 31 -6.72 -28.40 17.48
CA ASP A 31 -5.87 -27.68 16.52
C ASP A 31 -4.41 -28.14 16.64
N LEU A 32 -3.88 -28.31 17.87
CA LEU A 32 -2.53 -28.84 18.09
C LEU A 32 -2.37 -30.25 17.52
N THR A 33 -3.35 -31.14 17.70
CA THR A 33 -3.28 -32.50 17.12
C THR A 33 -3.34 -32.51 15.60
N MET A 34 -4.06 -31.56 14.98
CA MET A 34 -4.14 -31.42 13.52
C MET A 34 -2.84 -30.80 12.95
N ILE A 35 -2.25 -29.83 13.65
CA ILE A 35 -0.94 -29.26 13.31
C ILE A 35 0.15 -30.33 13.34
N ASP A 36 0.22 -31.11 14.42
CA ASP A 36 1.21 -32.18 14.57
C ASP A 36 1.05 -33.23 13.47
N LYS A 37 -0.20 -33.55 13.09
CA LYS A 37 -0.50 -34.43 11.95
C LYS A 37 0.02 -33.86 10.63
N LEU A 38 -0.25 -32.60 10.32
CA LEU A 38 0.20 -31.98 9.08
C LEU A 38 1.73 -31.92 8.99
N ILE A 39 2.41 -31.55 10.07
CA ILE A 39 3.89 -31.54 10.13
C ILE A 39 4.43 -32.95 9.86
N TYR A 40 3.85 -33.98 10.49
CA TYR A 40 4.22 -35.36 10.26
C TYR A 40 4.04 -35.78 8.80
N LEU A 41 2.89 -35.47 8.19
CA LEU A 41 2.59 -35.78 6.79
C LEU A 41 3.57 -35.10 5.83
N LEU A 42 3.87 -33.81 6.06
CA LEU A 42 4.86 -33.07 5.28
C LEU A 42 6.26 -33.70 5.40
N GLN A 43 6.69 -34.10 6.60
CA GLN A 43 7.98 -34.77 6.80
C GLN A 43 8.04 -36.14 6.08
N GLU A 44 6.99 -36.95 6.21
CA GLU A 44 6.88 -38.25 5.56
C GLU A 44 6.84 -38.16 4.03
N LEU A 45 6.19 -37.12 3.49
CA LEU A 45 6.14 -36.84 2.06
C LEU A 45 7.53 -36.44 1.53
N LYS A 46 8.25 -35.62 2.29
CA LYS A 46 9.61 -35.17 1.99
C LYS A 46 10.61 -36.32 1.96
N ASP A 47 10.52 -37.22 2.96
CA ASP A 47 11.43 -38.35 3.11
C ASP A 47 11.15 -39.47 2.12
N THR A 48 9.88 -39.72 1.79
CA THR A 48 9.48 -40.77 0.84
C THR A 48 8.23 -40.36 0.08
N PHE A 49 8.44 -39.75 -1.08
CA PHE A 49 7.38 -39.30 -1.96
C PHE A 49 6.50 -40.46 -2.47
N SER A 50 5.18 -40.31 -2.36
CA SER A 50 4.18 -41.08 -3.09
C SER A 50 2.95 -40.21 -3.35
N LYS A 51 2.22 -40.51 -4.42
CA LYS A 51 1.00 -39.75 -4.76
C LYS A 51 -0.07 -39.86 -3.67
N GLU A 52 -0.24 -41.04 -3.07
CA GLU A 52 -1.18 -41.26 -1.96
C GLU A 52 -0.85 -40.37 -0.74
N LYS A 53 0.43 -40.27 -0.35
CA LYS A 53 0.86 -39.39 0.75
C LYS A 53 0.67 -37.92 0.41
N MET A 54 0.93 -37.54 -0.84
CA MET A 54 0.73 -36.17 -1.32
C MET A 54 -0.75 -35.78 -1.22
N ASP A 55 -1.65 -36.62 -1.73
CA ASP A 55 -3.10 -36.41 -1.68
C ASP A 55 -3.58 -36.31 -0.21
N GLU A 56 -3.11 -37.19 0.69
CA GLU A 56 -3.43 -37.12 2.13
C GLU A 56 -2.90 -35.83 2.79
N THR A 57 -1.73 -35.36 2.37
CA THR A 57 -1.10 -34.14 2.92
C THR A 57 -1.87 -32.90 2.46
N LEU A 58 -2.30 -32.85 1.20
CA LEU A 58 -3.12 -31.78 0.64
C LEU A 58 -4.51 -31.74 1.29
N GLU A 59 -5.18 -32.89 1.45
CA GLU A 59 -6.46 -33.00 2.15
C GLU A 59 -6.35 -32.50 3.60
N CYS A 60 -5.29 -32.87 4.32
CA CYS A 60 -5.05 -32.38 5.67
C CYS A 60 -4.80 -30.86 5.71
N LEU A 61 -4.05 -30.32 4.74
CA LEU A 61 -3.78 -28.89 4.63
C LEU A 61 -5.05 -28.08 4.31
N GLU A 62 -5.93 -28.60 3.45
CA GLU A 62 -7.12 -27.91 2.97
C GLU A 62 -8.29 -28.01 3.95
N ASP A 63 -8.54 -29.20 4.53
CA ASP A 63 -9.77 -29.48 5.27
C ASP A 63 -9.59 -29.51 6.79
N GLU A 64 -8.37 -29.76 7.29
CA GLU A 64 -8.14 -29.99 8.73
C GLU A 64 -7.37 -28.87 9.42
N VAL A 65 -6.58 -28.07 8.68
CA VAL A 65 -5.72 -27.05 9.28
C VAL A 65 -6.11 -25.66 8.79
N THR A 66 -6.51 -24.79 9.72
CA THR A 66 -6.69 -23.37 9.38
C THR A 66 -5.33 -22.72 9.12
N PRO A 67 -5.19 -21.81 8.14
CA PRO A 67 -3.92 -21.13 7.86
C PRO A 67 -3.32 -20.42 9.09
N ASN A 68 -4.16 -19.92 9.98
CA ASN A 68 -3.79 -19.41 11.30
C ASN A 68 -3.05 -20.42 12.20
N ALA A 69 -3.46 -21.69 12.20
CA ALA A 69 -2.84 -22.74 13.00
C ALA A 69 -1.37 -23.01 12.61
N LEU A 70 -0.99 -22.71 11.37
CA LEU A 70 0.39 -22.88 10.87
C LEU A 70 1.42 -22.02 11.64
N TYR A 71 0.99 -20.95 12.29
CA TYR A 71 1.89 -20.03 12.98
C TYR A 71 2.25 -20.41 14.41
N ILE A 72 1.68 -21.50 14.94
CA ILE A 72 1.99 -22.00 16.29
C ILE A 72 3.42 -22.58 16.32
N ASN A 73 3.80 -23.35 15.28
CA ASN A 73 5.11 -24.02 15.16
C ASN A 73 5.88 -23.49 13.93
N GLN A 74 6.16 -22.18 13.90
CA GLN A 74 6.64 -21.52 12.68
C GLN A 74 7.93 -22.13 12.09
N ASP A 75 8.88 -22.46 12.95
CA ASP A 75 10.18 -23.01 12.51
C ASP A 75 10.01 -24.42 11.94
N GLU A 76 9.21 -25.26 12.59
CA GLU A 76 8.93 -26.63 12.14
C GLU A 76 8.17 -26.64 10.81
N PHE A 77 7.17 -25.76 10.65
CA PHE A 77 6.48 -25.62 9.37
C PHE A 77 7.39 -25.08 8.27
N ARG A 78 8.25 -24.10 8.58
CA ARG A 78 9.24 -23.62 7.63
C ARG A 78 10.18 -24.75 7.21
N GLU A 79 10.65 -25.59 8.11
CA GLU A 79 11.47 -26.76 7.74
C GLU A 79 10.70 -27.81 6.94
N ALA A 80 9.43 -28.05 7.29
CA ALA A 80 8.59 -29.06 6.67
C ALA A 80 8.16 -28.67 5.25
N PHE A 81 7.75 -27.43 4.99
CA PHE A 81 7.28 -26.98 3.67
C PHE A 81 8.40 -26.83 2.64
N ASN A 82 9.65 -26.62 3.07
CA ASN A 82 10.77 -26.35 2.15
C ASN A 82 11.54 -27.61 1.78
N GLY A 83 11.86 -27.77 0.49
CA GLY A 83 12.56 -28.95 -0.03
C GLY A 83 11.67 -30.18 -0.23
N GLN A 84 10.36 -29.96 -0.47
CA GLN A 84 9.42 -31.00 -0.89
C GLN A 84 9.66 -31.42 -2.34
N HIS A 85 8.98 -32.49 -2.76
CA HIS A 85 9.01 -32.96 -4.15
C HIS A 85 8.33 -31.96 -5.09
N GLU A 86 8.83 -31.83 -6.33
CA GLU A 86 8.33 -30.87 -7.33
C GLU A 86 6.84 -31.06 -7.65
N GLU A 87 6.33 -32.30 -7.64
CA GLU A 87 4.91 -32.59 -7.87
C GLU A 87 4.02 -31.98 -6.78
N PHE A 88 4.45 -31.95 -5.51
CA PHE A 88 3.67 -31.33 -4.44
C PHE A 88 3.53 -29.82 -4.65
N TYR A 89 4.63 -29.15 -5.02
CA TYR A 89 4.57 -27.73 -5.36
C TYR A 89 3.72 -27.45 -6.60
N ASN A 90 3.72 -28.37 -7.57
CA ASN A 90 2.92 -28.21 -8.78
C ASN A 90 1.41 -28.32 -8.49
N GLU A 91 0.98 -29.23 -7.60
CA GLU A 91 -0.43 -29.30 -7.19
C GLU A 91 -0.85 -28.02 -6.44
N LEU A 92 -0.03 -27.52 -5.50
CA LEU A 92 -0.27 -26.22 -4.87
C LEU A 92 -0.31 -25.09 -5.91
N ALA A 93 0.55 -25.14 -6.93
CA ALA A 93 0.61 -24.15 -8.00
C ALA A 93 -0.65 -24.18 -8.88
N ILE A 94 -1.23 -25.35 -9.12
CA ILE A 94 -2.53 -25.50 -9.80
C ILE A 94 -3.63 -24.85 -8.95
N ASN A 95 -3.64 -25.11 -7.63
CA ASN A 95 -4.66 -24.58 -6.73
C ASN A 95 -4.62 -23.05 -6.62
N ILE A 96 -3.43 -22.43 -6.49
CA ILE A 96 -3.35 -20.95 -6.44
C ILE A 96 -3.79 -20.32 -7.75
N VAL A 97 -3.50 -20.95 -8.89
CA VAL A 97 -3.92 -20.46 -10.20
C VAL A 97 -5.43 -20.52 -10.33
N ALA A 98 -6.06 -21.62 -9.89
CA ALA A 98 -7.52 -21.73 -9.88
C ALA A 98 -8.14 -20.65 -8.98
N ASP A 99 -7.64 -20.49 -7.75
CA ASP A 99 -8.14 -19.50 -6.80
C ASP A 99 -7.96 -18.06 -7.30
N LEU A 100 -6.80 -17.71 -7.86
CA LEU A 100 -6.56 -16.36 -8.39
C LEU A 100 -7.41 -16.03 -9.63
N ASN A 101 -7.94 -17.03 -10.32
CA ASN A 101 -8.85 -16.82 -11.45
C ASN A 101 -10.32 -16.78 -11.00
N GLU A 102 -10.71 -17.59 -10.01
CA GLU A 102 -12.11 -17.75 -9.61
C GLU A 102 -12.48 -16.97 -8.35
N ASN A 103 -11.61 -16.97 -7.33
CA ASN A 103 -11.84 -16.41 -6.01
C ASN A 103 -10.57 -15.72 -5.46
N PRO A 104 -10.12 -14.58 -6.04
CA PRO A 104 -8.82 -13.98 -5.71
C PRO A 104 -8.66 -13.58 -4.25
N ASP A 105 -9.77 -13.38 -3.52
CA ASP A 105 -9.79 -13.09 -2.08
C ASP A 105 -9.18 -14.20 -1.22
N LEU A 106 -9.22 -15.46 -1.71
CA LEU A 106 -8.58 -16.59 -1.06
C LEU A 106 -7.06 -16.40 -0.96
N PHE A 107 -6.48 -15.49 -1.75
CA PHE A 107 -5.10 -15.08 -1.58
C PHE A 107 -4.80 -14.69 -0.13
N PHE A 108 -5.64 -13.86 0.50
CA PHE A 108 -5.37 -13.37 1.85
C PHE A 108 -5.60 -14.43 2.93
N LEU A 109 -6.54 -15.35 2.67
CA LEU A 109 -6.94 -16.36 3.64
C LEU A 109 -6.01 -17.55 3.62
N ILE A 110 -5.56 -17.98 2.43
CA ILE A 110 -4.84 -19.24 2.22
C ILE A 110 -3.40 -18.96 1.76
N TRP A 111 -3.23 -18.20 0.68
CA TRP A 111 -1.96 -18.16 -0.04
C TRP A 111 -0.92 -17.26 0.60
N ASP A 112 -1.27 -16.04 1.02
CA ASP A 112 -0.37 -15.16 1.77
C ASP A 112 0.18 -15.87 3.02
N PRO A 113 -0.66 -16.54 3.84
CA PRO A 113 -0.12 -17.29 4.96
C PRO A 113 0.78 -18.46 4.58
N LEU A 114 0.43 -19.23 3.57
CA LEU A 114 1.23 -20.37 3.11
C LEU A 114 2.59 -19.93 2.54
N LEU A 115 2.58 -18.91 1.69
CA LEU A 115 3.77 -18.34 1.04
C LEU A 115 4.78 -17.79 2.04
N TYR A 116 4.36 -17.39 3.24
CA TYR A 116 5.27 -16.97 4.31
C TYR A 116 6.26 -18.07 4.71
N PHE A 117 5.84 -19.33 4.66
CA PHE A 117 6.68 -20.47 5.05
C PHE A 117 7.67 -20.87 3.96
N PHE A 118 7.47 -20.44 2.72
CA PHE A 118 8.41 -20.73 1.64
C PHE A 118 9.67 -19.89 1.79
N ASN A 119 10.82 -20.56 1.70
CA ASN A 119 12.10 -19.89 1.54
C ASN A 119 12.23 -19.36 0.09
N PRO A 120 13.24 -18.52 -0.22
CA PRO A 120 13.37 -17.95 -1.56
C PRO A 120 13.47 -18.97 -2.70
N GLU A 121 14.12 -20.11 -2.47
CA GLU A 121 14.29 -21.16 -3.48
C GLU A 121 12.96 -21.86 -3.79
N THR A 122 12.25 -22.29 -2.75
CA THR A 122 10.92 -22.90 -2.85
C THR A 122 9.91 -21.94 -3.47
N LYS A 123 9.92 -20.67 -3.05
CA LYS A 123 9.01 -19.65 -3.56
C LYS A 123 9.23 -19.41 -5.06
N SER A 124 10.49 -19.38 -5.49
CA SER A 124 10.84 -19.25 -6.92
C SER A 124 10.34 -20.43 -7.74
N LEU A 125 10.57 -21.67 -7.28
CA LEU A 125 10.09 -22.88 -7.95
C LEU A 125 8.56 -22.91 -8.04
N PHE A 126 7.89 -22.62 -6.93
CA PHE A 126 6.43 -22.57 -6.87
C PHE A 126 5.85 -21.57 -7.88
N TYR A 127 6.41 -20.36 -7.96
CA TYR A 127 5.94 -19.36 -8.91
C TYR A 127 6.23 -19.74 -10.37
N GLU A 128 7.36 -20.40 -10.68
CA GLU A 128 7.64 -20.89 -12.02
C GLU A 128 6.59 -21.93 -12.48
N GLN A 129 6.24 -22.85 -11.58
CA GLN A 129 5.18 -23.83 -11.82
C GLN A 129 3.81 -23.15 -11.95
N ALA A 130 3.49 -22.18 -11.10
CA ALA A 130 2.22 -21.46 -11.17
C ALA A 130 2.08 -20.69 -12.49
N LEU A 131 3.13 -20.03 -12.97
CA LEU A 131 3.13 -19.37 -14.28
C LEU A 131 2.96 -20.35 -15.45
N THR A 132 3.52 -21.55 -15.33
CA THR A 132 3.35 -22.61 -16.35
C THR A 132 1.90 -23.08 -16.42
N ASN A 133 1.18 -23.10 -15.30
CA ASN A 133 -0.21 -23.51 -15.21
C ASN A 133 -1.22 -22.38 -15.49
N ALA A 134 -0.80 -21.11 -15.45
CA ALA A 134 -1.70 -19.95 -15.53
C ALA A 134 -2.13 -19.54 -16.95
N ASP A 135 -1.52 -20.07 -18.02
CA ASP A 135 -1.98 -19.93 -19.42
C ASP A 135 -2.36 -18.51 -19.90
N ASN A 136 -1.73 -17.45 -19.38
CA ASN A 136 -2.06 -16.03 -19.64
C ASN A 136 -3.44 -15.57 -19.16
N THR A 137 -3.97 -16.16 -18.09
CA THR A 137 -5.15 -15.64 -17.36
C THR A 137 -4.77 -14.53 -16.37
N ASP A 138 -5.75 -13.98 -15.64
CA ASP A 138 -5.52 -12.99 -14.56
C ASP A 138 -4.54 -13.50 -13.50
N ALA A 139 -4.57 -14.81 -13.19
CA ALA A 139 -3.57 -15.44 -12.32
C ALA A 139 -2.12 -15.22 -12.81
N THR A 140 -1.88 -15.19 -14.13
CA THR A 140 -0.55 -14.88 -14.71
C THR A 140 -0.10 -13.49 -14.30
N ASP A 141 -0.99 -12.50 -14.36
CA ASP A 141 -0.69 -11.13 -13.97
C ASP A 141 -0.58 -10.99 -12.44
N PHE A 142 -1.39 -11.69 -11.63
CA PHE A 142 -1.20 -11.74 -10.18
C PHE A 142 0.19 -12.28 -9.81
N ILE A 143 0.57 -13.45 -10.34
CA ILE A 143 1.84 -14.12 -10.01
C ILE A 143 3.04 -13.27 -10.44
N ASN A 144 3.03 -12.74 -11.67
CA ASN A 144 4.10 -11.83 -12.10
C ASN A 144 4.17 -10.57 -11.24
N GLY A 145 3.03 -9.98 -10.87
CA GLY A 145 2.98 -8.84 -9.96
C GLY A 145 3.59 -9.15 -8.59
N LEU A 146 3.30 -10.32 -8.01
CA LEU A 146 3.86 -10.77 -6.75
C LEU A 146 5.37 -10.99 -6.83
N ILE A 147 5.86 -11.64 -7.90
CA ILE A 147 7.30 -11.82 -8.16
C ILE A 147 8.02 -10.45 -8.23
N GLU A 148 7.41 -9.49 -8.91
CA GLU A 148 8.00 -8.16 -9.08
C GLU A 148 8.00 -7.34 -7.78
N LEU A 149 6.98 -7.50 -6.92
CA LEU A 149 6.99 -6.95 -5.57
C LEU A 149 8.09 -7.58 -4.70
N ASP A 150 8.26 -8.90 -4.73
CA ASP A 150 9.34 -9.59 -4.02
C ASP A 150 10.73 -9.09 -4.47
N ASN A 151 10.86 -8.74 -5.75
CA ASN A 151 12.06 -8.17 -6.34
C ASN A 151 12.21 -6.65 -6.13
N GLN A 152 11.31 -6.01 -5.37
CA GLN A 152 11.31 -4.56 -5.10
C GLN A 152 11.24 -3.70 -6.38
N ARG A 153 10.47 -4.16 -7.37
CA ARG A 153 10.20 -3.45 -8.63
C ARG A 153 8.71 -3.08 -8.75
N PRO A 154 8.21 -2.18 -7.86
CA PRO A 154 6.79 -1.85 -7.78
C PRO A 154 6.23 -1.26 -9.08
N GLU A 155 7.06 -0.63 -9.93
CA GLU A 155 6.64 -0.11 -11.24
C GLU A 155 6.29 -1.22 -12.24
N ILE A 156 6.99 -2.36 -12.20
CA ILE A 156 6.71 -3.52 -13.06
C ILE A 156 5.54 -4.30 -12.47
N ALA A 157 5.50 -4.45 -11.14
CA ALA A 157 4.37 -5.06 -10.46
C ALA A 157 3.06 -4.31 -10.76
N LEU A 158 3.10 -2.98 -10.73
CA LEU A 158 1.96 -2.12 -11.06
C LEU A 158 1.45 -2.39 -12.48
N PHE A 159 2.33 -2.61 -13.46
CA PHE A 159 1.94 -2.97 -14.82
C PHE A 159 1.08 -4.23 -14.86
N HIS A 160 1.49 -5.28 -14.14
CA HIS A 160 0.76 -6.54 -14.09
C HIS A 160 -0.58 -6.40 -13.39
N PHE A 161 -0.60 -5.83 -12.18
CA PHE A 161 -1.84 -5.72 -11.42
C PHE A 161 -2.91 -4.85 -12.10
N ASN A 162 -2.52 -3.85 -12.90
CA ASN A 162 -3.48 -3.02 -13.65
C ASN A 162 -4.09 -3.71 -14.88
N ARG A 163 -3.67 -4.94 -15.21
CA ARG A 163 -4.28 -5.75 -16.29
C ARG A 163 -5.42 -6.64 -15.78
N ILE A 164 -5.58 -6.72 -14.47
CA ILE A 164 -6.56 -7.56 -13.79
C ILE A 164 -7.83 -6.76 -13.56
N ASP A 165 -8.99 -7.30 -13.96
CA ASP A 165 -10.30 -6.67 -13.75
C ASP A 165 -11.00 -7.23 -12.50
N ASP A 166 -10.30 -7.16 -11.35
CA ASP A 166 -10.82 -7.61 -10.06
C ASP A 166 -10.41 -6.63 -8.94
N TYR A 167 -11.26 -6.50 -7.93
CA TYR A 167 -11.03 -5.53 -6.85
C TYR A 167 -9.84 -5.91 -5.95
N VAL A 168 -9.46 -7.20 -5.86
CA VAL A 168 -8.29 -7.67 -5.11
C VAL A 168 -7.01 -7.08 -5.69
N ALA A 169 -6.95 -6.89 -7.02
CA ALA A 169 -5.82 -6.21 -7.65
C ALA A 169 -5.63 -4.78 -7.10
N SER A 170 -6.70 -4.11 -6.65
CA SER A 170 -6.62 -2.77 -6.05
C SER A 170 -5.77 -2.76 -4.77
N TYR A 171 -5.75 -3.84 -3.98
CA TYR A 171 -4.86 -3.96 -2.82
C TYR A 171 -3.39 -3.89 -3.22
N PHE A 172 -3.01 -4.62 -4.28
CA PHE A 172 -1.64 -4.68 -4.76
C PHE A 172 -1.24 -3.43 -5.54
N ILE A 173 -2.16 -2.84 -6.30
CA ILE A 173 -1.96 -1.53 -6.92
C ILE A 173 -1.70 -0.47 -5.84
N ALA A 174 -2.48 -0.48 -4.75
CA ALA A 174 -2.27 0.44 -3.63
C ALA A 174 -0.90 0.28 -2.98
N LEU A 175 -0.43 -0.97 -2.84
CA LEU A 175 0.93 -1.30 -2.40
C LEU A 175 2.01 -0.73 -3.31
N CYS A 176 1.88 -0.95 -4.62
CA CYS A 176 2.83 -0.45 -5.60
C CYS A 176 2.92 1.09 -5.52
N TYR A 177 1.77 1.77 -5.47
CA TYR A 177 1.74 3.22 -5.34
C TYR A 177 2.28 3.72 -3.99
N PHE A 178 2.07 2.96 -2.91
CA PHE A 178 2.65 3.25 -1.60
C PHE A 178 4.19 3.23 -1.67
N ASP A 179 4.77 2.16 -2.22
CA ASP A 179 6.22 1.99 -2.35
C ASP A 179 6.84 3.02 -3.33
N LEU A 180 6.06 3.51 -4.30
CA LEU A 180 6.42 4.62 -5.20
C LEU A 180 6.22 6.01 -4.58
N GLU A 181 5.76 6.10 -3.33
CA GLU A 181 5.41 7.36 -2.63
C GLU A 181 4.33 8.21 -3.36
N ASN A 182 3.44 7.55 -4.13
CA ASN A 182 2.25 8.17 -4.71
C ASN A 182 1.05 7.90 -3.78
N PHE A 183 0.98 8.68 -2.70
CA PHE A 183 0.04 8.45 -1.62
C PHE A 183 -1.42 8.66 -2.06
N GLU A 184 -1.69 9.58 -2.99
CA GLU A 184 -3.04 9.84 -3.48
C GLU A 184 -3.63 8.66 -4.23
N ASN A 185 -2.86 8.05 -5.16
CA ASN A 185 -3.33 6.84 -5.84
C ASN A 185 -3.34 5.61 -4.92
N SER A 186 -2.42 5.53 -3.95
CA SER A 186 -2.47 4.48 -2.92
C SER A 186 -3.74 4.57 -2.09
N ILE A 187 -4.15 5.77 -1.68
CA ILE A 187 -5.41 6.01 -0.94
C ILE A 187 -6.61 5.53 -1.75
N LYS A 188 -6.72 5.93 -3.03
CA LYS A 188 -7.88 5.57 -3.86
C LYS A 188 -8.05 4.07 -4.00
N ASN A 189 -6.94 3.38 -4.29
CA ASN A 189 -6.97 1.92 -4.47
C ASN A 189 -7.22 1.18 -3.15
N ASN A 190 -6.67 1.66 -2.03
CA ASN A 190 -6.98 1.11 -0.71
C ASN A 190 -8.45 1.30 -0.33
N LEU A 191 -9.05 2.46 -0.61
CA LEU A 191 -10.48 2.71 -0.37
C LEU A 191 -11.37 1.81 -1.24
N LEU A 192 -11.04 1.68 -2.52
CA LEU A 192 -11.76 0.81 -3.46
C LEU A 192 -11.68 -0.65 -3.00
N PHE A 193 -10.49 -1.14 -2.65
CA PHE A 193 -10.31 -2.47 -2.09
C PHE A 193 -11.16 -2.65 -0.83
N LEU A 194 -11.04 -1.74 0.14
CA LEU A 194 -11.70 -1.87 1.44
C LEU A 194 -13.23 -1.85 1.34
N GLU A 195 -13.80 -1.06 0.41
CA GLU A 195 -15.24 -1.01 0.15
C GLU A 195 -15.76 -2.37 -0.32
N ASN A 196 -15.10 -2.94 -1.34
CA ASN A 196 -15.50 -4.21 -1.93
C ASN A 196 -15.20 -5.40 -1.00
N PHE A 197 -14.03 -5.42 -0.36
CA PHE A 197 -13.63 -6.46 0.58
C PHE A 197 -14.63 -6.63 1.73
N LYS A 198 -15.10 -5.50 2.29
CA LYS A 198 -16.17 -5.50 3.32
C LYS A 198 -17.48 -6.06 2.79
N ALA A 199 -17.85 -5.71 1.55
CA ALA A 199 -19.09 -6.21 0.95
C ALA A 199 -19.04 -7.73 0.71
N THR A 200 -17.94 -8.24 0.17
CA THR A 200 -17.72 -9.67 -0.09
C THR A 200 -17.74 -10.48 1.20
N MET A 201 -17.05 -10.02 2.24
CA MET A 201 -16.91 -10.75 3.51
C MET A 201 -18.20 -10.77 4.34
N ARG A 202 -19.07 -9.75 4.21
CA ARG A 202 -20.43 -9.77 4.79
C ARG A 202 -21.33 -10.81 4.16
N ASN A 203 -21.16 -11.03 2.86
CA ASN A 203 -22.01 -11.94 2.09
C ASN A 203 -21.52 -13.38 2.19
N SER A 204 -20.25 -13.60 2.58
CA SER A 204 -19.63 -14.91 2.73
C SER A 204 -19.89 -15.50 4.13
N LYS A 205 -20.40 -16.74 4.17
CA LYS A 205 -20.72 -17.46 5.41
C LYS A 205 -20.02 -18.80 5.44
N VAL A 206 -19.48 -19.17 6.59
CA VAL A 206 -19.03 -20.54 6.90
C VAL A 206 -19.73 -20.97 8.18
N GLU A 207 -20.44 -22.11 8.15
CA GLU A 207 -21.11 -22.70 9.33
C GLU A 207 -22.03 -21.77 10.15
N ASN A 208 -22.66 -20.78 9.50
CA ASN A 208 -23.49 -19.72 10.09
C ASN A 208 -22.75 -18.56 10.79
N GLU A 209 -21.42 -18.56 10.81
CA GLU A 209 -20.60 -17.42 11.22
C GLU A 209 -20.12 -16.63 9.99
N THR A 210 -20.01 -15.30 10.14
CA THR A 210 -19.52 -14.41 9.08
C THR A 210 -18.00 -14.46 9.00
N LEU A 211 -17.41 -14.48 7.80
CA LEU A 211 -15.96 -14.40 7.64
C LEU A 211 -15.36 -13.08 8.18
N GLU A 212 -16.19 -12.07 8.45
CA GLU A 212 -15.78 -10.78 9.05
C GLU A 212 -15.10 -10.87 10.43
N SER A 213 -15.22 -11.98 11.15
CA SER A 213 -14.58 -12.18 12.46
C SER A 213 -13.31 -13.02 12.41
N THR A 214 -12.87 -13.46 11.23
CA THR A 214 -11.62 -14.22 11.07
C THR A 214 -10.42 -13.31 11.28
N ASP A 215 -9.35 -13.85 11.86
CA ASP A 215 -8.14 -13.08 12.16
C ASP A 215 -7.46 -12.57 10.88
N GLU A 216 -7.54 -13.33 9.78
CA GLU A 216 -7.05 -12.97 8.44
C GLU A 216 -7.78 -11.75 7.88
N TYR A 217 -9.13 -11.76 7.93
CA TYR A 217 -9.92 -10.61 7.50
C TYR A 217 -9.60 -9.36 8.32
N LEU A 218 -9.53 -9.51 9.66
CA LEU A 218 -9.21 -8.42 10.57
C LEU A 218 -7.81 -7.87 10.30
N LEU A 219 -6.83 -8.73 10.01
CA LEU A 219 -5.47 -8.34 9.69
C LEU A 219 -5.38 -7.54 8.39
N VAL A 220 -6.00 -8.03 7.31
CA VAL A 220 -6.04 -7.32 6.03
C VAL A 220 -6.67 -5.94 6.21
N LYS A 221 -7.81 -5.88 6.91
CA LYS A 221 -8.52 -4.64 7.20
C LYS A 221 -7.67 -3.68 8.04
N TYR A 222 -6.94 -4.18 9.04
CA TYR A 222 -6.01 -3.38 9.83
C TYR A 222 -4.88 -2.81 8.97
N ASN A 223 -4.22 -3.65 8.17
CA ASN A 223 -3.10 -3.24 7.32
C ASN A 223 -3.52 -2.14 6.35
N VAL A 224 -4.69 -2.29 5.71
CA VAL A 224 -5.24 -1.25 4.82
C VAL A 224 -5.57 0.04 5.57
N HIS A 225 -6.15 -0.04 6.77
CA HIS A 225 -6.40 1.15 7.59
C HIS A 225 -5.12 1.84 8.05
N ASN A 226 -4.08 1.09 8.43
CA ASN A 226 -2.79 1.67 8.81
C ASN A 226 -2.13 2.39 7.62
N ASP A 227 -2.15 1.79 6.44
CA ASP A 227 -1.60 2.38 5.24
C ASP A 227 -2.37 3.62 4.78
N LEU A 228 -3.70 3.59 4.84
CA LEU A 228 -4.53 4.77 4.60
C LEU A 228 -4.16 5.89 5.57
N ALA A 229 -4.06 5.59 6.87
CA ALA A 229 -3.72 6.57 7.89
C ALA A 229 -2.33 7.18 7.66
N TYR A 230 -1.36 6.36 7.23
CA TYR A 230 -0.03 6.81 6.84
C TYR A 230 -0.09 7.74 5.61
N CYS A 231 -0.76 7.32 4.54
CA CYS A 231 -0.87 8.08 3.30
C CYS A 231 -1.56 9.43 3.54
N TYR A 232 -2.67 9.44 4.27
CA TYR A 232 -3.38 10.68 4.61
C TYR A 232 -2.52 11.66 5.43
N ASN A 233 -1.70 11.15 6.35
CA ASN A 233 -0.71 11.98 7.04
C ASN A 233 0.31 12.60 6.07
N ARG A 234 0.77 11.86 5.06
CA ARG A 234 1.75 12.35 4.08
C ARG A 234 1.19 13.43 3.17
N ILE A 235 -0.10 13.37 2.83
CA ILE A 235 -0.78 14.42 2.06
C ILE A 235 -1.37 15.54 2.93
N GLU A 236 -1.07 15.53 4.24
CA GLU A 236 -1.51 16.50 5.25
C GLU A 236 -3.03 16.55 5.50
N ASP A 237 -3.76 15.49 5.14
CA ASP A 237 -5.16 15.32 5.50
C ASP A 237 -5.28 14.58 6.83
N TYR A 238 -4.96 15.30 7.90
CA TYR A 238 -4.89 14.74 9.25
C TYR A 238 -6.25 14.27 9.78
N SER A 239 -7.36 14.81 9.26
CA SER A 239 -8.72 14.41 9.65
C SER A 239 -9.01 12.98 9.21
N HIS A 240 -8.77 12.65 7.93
CA HIS A 240 -8.93 11.27 7.46
C HIS A 240 -7.89 10.34 8.05
N ALA A 241 -6.65 10.80 8.25
CA ALA A 241 -5.62 10.02 8.94
C ALA A 241 -6.08 9.58 10.33
N TYR A 242 -6.62 10.53 11.12
CA TYR A 242 -7.13 10.26 12.47
C TYR A 242 -8.28 9.25 12.48
N GLU A 243 -9.23 9.35 11.55
CA GLU A 243 -10.34 8.39 11.43
C GLU A 243 -9.85 6.98 11.10
N HIS A 244 -8.86 6.84 10.22
CA HIS A 244 -8.30 5.52 9.91
C HIS A 244 -7.48 4.92 11.05
N TYR A 245 -6.74 5.71 11.83
CA TYR A 245 -6.12 5.21 13.06
C TYR A 245 -7.16 4.75 14.08
N LYS A 246 -8.31 5.43 14.19
CA LYS A 246 -9.42 4.97 15.04
C LYS A 246 -9.99 3.65 14.55
N GLU A 247 -10.20 3.48 13.25
CA GLU A 247 -10.66 2.21 12.69
C GLU A 247 -9.65 1.08 12.94
N ALA A 248 -8.35 1.36 12.80
CA ALA A 248 -7.29 0.40 13.15
C ALA A 248 -7.35 0.00 14.64
N LEU A 249 -7.56 0.96 15.55
CA LEU A 249 -7.70 0.69 16.98
C LEU A 249 -9.00 -0.02 17.39
N LYS A 250 -10.03 -0.01 16.54
CA LYS A 250 -11.24 -0.84 16.75
C LYS A 250 -10.97 -2.31 16.43
N ILE A 251 -9.96 -2.60 15.61
CA ILE A 251 -9.58 -3.95 15.23
C ILE A 251 -8.60 -4.53 16.26
N PHE A 252 -7.53 -3.78 16.57
CA PHE A 252 -6.52 -4.18 17.53
C PHE A 252 -6.24 -3.06 18.53
N SER A 253 -6.23 -3.39 19.82
CA SER A 253 -5.89 -2.49 20.91
C SER A 253 -4.43 -2.03 20.87
N LEU A 254 -4.08 -0.97 21.63
CA LEU A 254 -2.69 -0.50 21.71
C LEU A 254 -1.76 -1.58 22.29
N GLU A 255 -2.25 -2.36 23.25
CA GLU A 255 -1.54 -3.50 23.84
C GLU A 255 -1.21 -4.56 22.78
N GLU A 256 -2.21 -4.95 21.98
CA GLU A 256 -2.05 -5.90 20.89
C GLU A 256 -1.09 -5.37 19.83
N LEU A 257 -1.27 -4.12 19.37
CA LEU A 257 -0.38 -3.48 18.40
C LEU A 257 1.05 -3.36 18.90
N TYR A 258 1.24 -3.00 20.18
CA TYR A 258 2.56 -3.00 20.80
C TYR A 258 3.19 -4.37 20.70
N PHE A 259 2.46 -5.42 21.05
CA PHE A 259 2.98 -6.78 20.94
C PHE A 259 3.35 -7.13 19.49
N PHE A 260 2.48 -6.83 18.51
CA PHE A 260 2.65 -7.23 17.11
C PHE A 260 3.81 -6.51 16.41
N ARG A 261 4.02 -5.23 16.75
CA ARG A 261 4.84 -4.30 15.93
C ARG A 261 6.03 -3.73 16.67
N HIS A 262 6.15 -3.97 17.96
CA HIS A 262 7.34 -3.61 18.71
C HIS A 262 8.42 -4.65 18.48
N ASN A 263 9.54 -4.22 17.91
CA ASN A 263 10.75 -5.02 17.85
C ASN A 263 11.95 -4.12 18.19
N GLU A 264 12.68 -4.43 19.27
CA GLU A 264 13.89 -3.71 19.65
C GLU A 264 15.10 -4.06 18.77
N SER A 265 15.05 -5.19 18.07
CA SER A 265 16.15 -5.67 17.23
C SER A 265 16.13 -5.13 15.80
N GLU A 266 15.02 -4.53 15.38
CA GLU A 266 14.88 -3.90 14.07
C GLU A 266 15.42 -2.47 14.07
N GLU A 267 16.02 -2.06 12.94
CA GLU A 267 16.53 -0.69 12.73
C GLU A 267 15.41 0.37 12.87
N GLN A 268 14.16 -0.01 12.55
CA GLN A 268 12.98 0.83 12.71
C GLN A 268 11.90 0.10 13.51
N ASN A 269 11.58 0.60 14.70
CA ASN A 269 10.48 0.06 15.49
C ASN A 269 9.14 0.52 14.88
N LEU A 270 8.45 -0.40 14.20
CA LEU A 270 7.21 -0.13 13.47
C LEU A 270 6.10 0.41 14.39
N PHE A 271 5.96 -0.14 15.61
CA PHE A 271 5.00 0.38 16.57
C PHE A 271 5.24 1.85 16.92
N VAL A 272 6.50 2.22 17.19
CA VAL A 272 6.86 3.63 17.49
C VAL A 272 6.59 4.54 16.28
N LEU A 273 6.83 4.06 15.06
CA LEU A 273 6.54 4.80 13.84
C LEU A 273 5.03 5.11 13.72
N ASP A 274 4.16 4.10 13.84
CA ASP A 274 2.72 4.31 13.73
C ASP A 274 2.18 5.14 14.88
N LEU A 275 2.66 4.89 16.10
CA LEU A 275 2.29 5.67 17.28
C LEU A 275 2.61 7.16 17.09
N ASN A 276 3.80 7.48 16.59
CA ASN A 276 4.19 8.87 16.33
C ASN A 276 3.36 9.51 15.22
N ASN A 277 3.07 8.77 14.15
CA ASN A 277 2.21 9.23 13.07
C ASN A 277 0.77 9.47 13.56
N PHE A 278 0.26 8.63 14.46
CA PHE A 278 -1.06 8.81 15.05
C PHE A 278 -1.10 10.02 15.99
N LEU A 279 -0.09 10.19 16.84
CA LEU A 279 0.04 11.35 17.72
C LEU A 279 0.15 12.66 16.92
N LEU A 280 0.80 12.64 15.76
CA LEU A 280 0.82 13.77 14.82
C LEU A 280 -0.59 14.10 14.32
N ALA A 281 -1.34 13.11 13.83
CA ALA A 281 -2.71 13.31 13.37
C ALA A 281 -3.59 13.87 14.49
N ILE A 282 -3.49 13.32 15.70
CA ILE A 282 -4.20 13.81 16.90
C ILE A 282 -3.85 15.26 17.20
N GLU A 283 -2.56 15.62 17.19
CA GLU A 283 -2.14 17.00 17.44
C GLU A 283 -2.79 17.97 16.44
N LYS A 284 -2.82 17.58 15.16
CA LYS A 284 -3.28 18.41 14.05
C LYS A 284 -4.79 18.57 14.01
N VAL A 285 -5.53 17.51 14.34
CA VAL A 285 -7.01 17.54 14.44
C VAL A 285 -7.44 18.21 15.74
N GLY A 286 -6.63 18.16 16.80
CA GLY A 286 -6.92 18.78 18.08
C GLY A 286 -7.59 17.86 19.11
N GLU A 287 -7.55 16.55 18.90
CA GLU A 287 -8.14 15.53 19.77
C GLU A 287 -7.25 15.21 20.99
N TYR A 288 -6.86 16.25 21.72
CA TYR A 288 -5.82 16.16 22.75
C TYR A 288 -6.18 15.22 23.91
N ALA A 289 -7.47 15.08 24.24
CA ALA A 289 -7.92 14.13 25.27
C ALA A 289 -7.56 12.69 24.89
N LYS A 290 -7.83 12.29 23.63
CA LYS A 290 -7.44 10.97 23.12
C LYS A 290 -5.92 10.84 23.02
N GLY A 291 -5.23 11.90 22.63
CA GLY A 291 -3.77 11.95 22.62
C GLY A 291 -3.16 11.69 23.99
N ILE A 292 -3.73 12.23 25.06
CA ILE A 292 -3.26 12.01 26.43
C ILE A 292 -3.45 10.54 26.85
N GLU A 293 -4.57 9.91 26.49
CA GLU A 293 -4.82 8.48 26.73
C GLU A 293 -3.72 7.61 26.09
N ILE A 294 -3.45 7.84 24.80
CA ILE A 294 -2.41 7.13 24.04
C ILE A 294 -1.02 7.42 24.61
N LEU A 295 -0.73 8.66 25.00
CA LEU A 295 0.55 9.04 25.60
C LEU A 295 0.77 8.40 26.98
N ASN A 296 -0.29 8.16 27.75
CA ASN A 296 -0.15 7.42 29.01
C ASN A 296 0.34 5.99 28.75
N PHE A 297 -0.26 5.31 27.78
CA PHE A 297 0.20 3.98 27.33
C PHE A 297 1.65 4.04 26.83
N ALA A 298 1.98 5.00 25.96
CA ALA A 298 3.33 5.16 25.42
C ALA A 298 4.39 5.43 26.51
N ILE A 299 4.07 6.23 27.52
CA ILE A 299 4.99 6.52 28.64
C ILE A 299 5.15 5.29 29.54
N GLU A 300 4.12 4.46 29.70
CA GLU A 300 4.25 3.18 30.43
C GLU A 300 5.25 2.26 29.74
N LYS A 301 5.14 2.10 28.41
CA LYS A 301 6.04 1.24 27.63
C LYS A 301 7.43 1.84 27.42
N TYR A 302 7.53 3.17 27.33
CA TYR A 302 8.78 3.90 27.08
C TYR A 302 9.05 4.97 28.15
N PRO A 303 9.26 4.58 29.43
CA PRO A 303 9.30 5.51 30.56
C PRO A 303 10.46 6.50 30.54
N HIS A 304 11.52 6.21 29.78
CA HIS A 304 12.67 7.09 29.61
C HIS A 304 12.58 8.01 28.39
N ASN A 305 11.52 7.90 27.57
CA ASN A 305 11.35 8.74 26.40
C ASN A 305 10.80 10.13 26.80
N CYS A 306 11.68 11.14 26.79
CA CYS A 306 11.31 12.52 27.13
C CYS A 306 10.31 13.13 26.15
N TYR A 307 10.35 12.74 24.87
CA TYR A 307 9.45 13.27 23.83
C TYR A 307 7.98 13.03 24.19
N TYR A 308 7.61 11.82 24.64
CA TYR A 308 6.23 11.52 25.02
C TYR A 308 5.77 12.30 26.26
N LYS A 309 6.67 12.49 27.25
CA LYS A 309 6.35 13.28 28.44
C LYS A 309 6.11 14.75 28.10
N GLU A 310 6.96 15.34 27.28
CA GLU A 310 6.83 16.73 26.81
C GLU A 310 5.59 16.92 25.95
N LEU A 311 5.31 15.98 25.04
CA LEU A 311 4.12 16.02 24.19
C LEU A 311 2.84 15.90 25.01
N LYS A 312 2.83 15.06 26.05
CA LYS A 312 1.69 14.93 26.97
C LYS A 312 1.42 16.24 27.70
N GLN A 313 2.45 16.87 28.27
CA GLN A 313 2.31 18.19 28.92
C GLN A 313 1.76 19.24 27.96
N LYS A 314 2.22 19.25 26.70
CA LYS A 314 1.69 20.13 25.66
C LYS A 314 0.21 19.87 25.37
N PHE A 315 -0.21 18.60 25.30
CA PHE A 315 -1.62 18.26 25.09
C PHE A 315 -2.48 18.63 26.29
N GLU A 316 -2.01 18.40 27.52
CA GLU A 316 -2.69 18.84 28.75
C GLU A 316 -2.92 20.35 28.76
N GLN A 317 -1.89 21.14 28.43
CA GLN A 317 -2.00 22.59 28.31
C GLN A 317 -3.02 23.01 27.25
N LYS A 318 -3.04 22.33 26.09
CA LYS A 318 -4.00 22.63 25.02
C LYS A 318 -5.43 22.25 25.38
N THR A 319 -5.65 21.14 26.08
CA THR A 319 -6.98 20.75 26.62
C THR A 319 -7.47 21.78 27.63
N SER A 320 -6.61 22.27 28.53
CA SER A 320 -6.95 23.36 29.46
C SER A 320 -7.17 24.70 28.75
N ASN A 321 -6.40 24.98 27.70
CA ASN A 321 -6.58 26.19 26.90
C ASN A 321 -7.79 26.14 25.97
N LEU A 322 -8.33 24.97 25.60
CA LEU A 322 -9.57 24.84 24.83
C LEU A 322 -10.78 25.40 25.60
N SER A 323 -10.77 25.39 26.93
CA SER A 323 -11.78 26.11 27.74
C SER A 323 -11.55 27.63 27.80
N PHE A 324 -10.40 28.12 27.31
CA PHE A 324 -9.97 29.53 27.34
C PHE A 324 -9.82 30.12 25.92
N ALA A 325 -9.82 29.28 24.89
CA ALA A 325 -9.52 29.63 23.50
C ALA A 325 -10.65 30.39 22.80
N ASP A 326 -11.90 30.22 23.26
CA ASP A 326 -13.05 31.00 22.77
C ASP A 326 -12.89 32.52 23.06
N GLU A 327 -12.05 32.91 24.02
CA GLU A 327 -11.78 34.33 24.32
C GLU A 327 -10.53 34.91 23.62
N LEU A 328 -9.58 34.09 23.13
CA LEU A 328 -8.26 34.59 22.68
C LEU A 328 -8.02 34.60 21.16
N ILE A 329 -8.88 33.97 20.34
CA ILE A 329 -8.70 33.85 18.88
C ILE A 329 -8.85 35.20 18.12
N LYS A 330 -9.07 36.32 18.82
CA LYS A 330 -8.90 37.68 18.25
C LYS A 330 -7.46 38.20 18.25
N GLN A 331 -6.49 37.48 18.81
CA GLN A 331 -5.11 37.97 18.88
C GLN A 331 -4.09 36.90 18.47
N LEU A 332 -3.37 37.21 17.40
CA LEU A 332 -1.99 36.77 17.08
C LEU A 332 -1.82 35.66 16.04
N PHE A 333 -1.98 36.04 14.77
CA PHE A 333 -1.19 35.49 13.67
C PHE A 333 0.32 35.69 13.94
N LYS A 334 1.10 34.60 13.93
CA LYS A 334 2.55 34.65 13.65
C LYS A 334 2.97 33.54 12.69
N ILE A 335 3.65 33.98 11.64
CA ILE A 335 4.26 33.21 10.55
C ILE A 335 5.44 32.39 11.07
N LYS A 336 5.55 31.11 10.68
CA LYS A 336 6.70 30.24 10.98
C LYS A 336 7.80 30.38 9.91
N LYS A 337 9.06 30.39 10.36
CA LYS A 337 10.26 30.32 9.51
C LYS A 337 10.60 28.85 9.16
N PRO A 338 11.17 28.58 7.96
CA PRO A 338 11.58 27.25 7.54
C PRO A 338 12.85 26.76 8.26
N PHE A 339 12.93 25.44 8.40
CA PHE A 339 13.98 24.67 9.10
C PHE A 339 15.30 24.59 8.30
N ASN A 340 16.42 24.59 9.02
CA ASN A 340 17.77 24.29 8.50
C ASN A 340 17.88 22.80 8.13
N ILE A 341 18.15 22.51 6.86
CA ILE A 341 18.59 21.19 6.39
C ILE A 341 20.00 21.37 5.82
N GLU A 342 21.00 20.71 6.41
CA GLU A 342 22.42 20.89 6.06
C GLU A 342 23.01 19.83 5.11
N LYS A 343 22.31 18.73 4.78
CA LYS A 343 22.86 17.72 3.85
C LYS A 343 21.80 17.05 2.98
N PHE A 344 22.04 17.13 1.67
CA PHE A 344 21.29 16.45 0.61
C PHE A 344 21.94 15.09 0.34
N VAL A 345 21.23 13.98 0.61
CA VAL A 345 21.63 12.64 0.17
C VAL A 345 20.93 12.37 -1.15
N ALA A 346 21.73 12.00 -2.16
CA ALA A 346 21.32 11.98 -3.56
C ALA A 346 20.91 10.57 -4.00
N THR A 347 19.62 10.38 -4.30
CA THR A 347 19.14 9.31 -5.19
C THR A 347 18.85 9.96 -6.56
N LYS A 348 19.83 9.89 -7.46
CA LYS A 348 20.07 10.91 -8.51
C LYS A 348 19.30 10.72 -9.84
N LEU A 349 18.46 9.69 -10.00
CA LEU A 349 17.68 9.51 -11.23
C LEU A 349 16.26 10.10 -11.14
N LEU A 350 15.51 9.79 -10.08
CA LEU A 350 14.11 10.19 -9.88
C LEU A 350 13.92 11.58 -9.26
N ALA A 351 14.95 12.12 -8.60
CA ALA A 351 14.80 13.32 -7.78
C ALA A 351 14.42 14.60 -8.57
N LYS A 352 14.75 14.75 -9.86
CA LYS A 352 14.49 16.02 -10.57
C LYS A 352 13.13 16.09 -11.27
N GLU A 353 12.68 15.00 -11.89
CA GLU A 353 11.35 14.93 -12.50
C GLU A 353 10.28 14.93 -11.40
N LYS A 354 10.50 14.16 -10.32
CA LYS A 354 9.65 14.21 -9.12
C LYS A 354 9.59 15.62 -8.52
N ILE A 355 10.71 16.32 -8.36
CA ILE A 355 10.70 17.72 -7.86
C ILE A 355 9.95 18.66 -8.81
N LEU A 356 10.10 18.51 -10.12
CA LEU A 356 9.37 19.32 -11.10
C LEU A 356 7.87 19.07 -11.02
N GLU A 357 7.48 17.81 -10.91
CA GLU A 357 6.10 17.38 -10.68
C GLU A 357 5.54 17.94 -9.38
N ASP A 358 6.23 17.74 -8.25
CA ASP A 358 5.86 18.26 -6.93
C ASP A 358 5.63 19.77 -6.98
N MET A 359 6.55 20.50 -7.62
CA MET A 359 6.44 21.95 -7.78
C MET A 359 5.20 22.34 -8.59
N ILE A 360 4.89 21.62 -9.68
CA ILE A 360 3.70 21.87 -10.50
C ILE A 360 2.42 21.61 -9.68
N VAL A 361 2.35 20.49 -8.97
CA VAL A 361 1.19 20.12 -8.13
C VAL A 361 1.02 21.12 -6.98
N GLU A 362 2.09 21.56 -6.33
CA GLU A 362 2.03 22.60 -5.30
C GLU A 362 1.55 23.94 -5.86
N GLN A 363 2.04 24.36 -7.04
CA GLN A 363 1.59 25.59 -7.68
C GLN A 363 0.08 25.54 -7.96
N ILE A 364 -0.42 24.41 -8.49
CA ILE A 364 -1.85 24.18 -8.70
C ILE A 364 -2.63 24.26 -7.38
N LYS A 365 -2.14 23.59 -6.32
CA LYS A 365 -2.76 23.58 -4.98
C LYS A 365 -2.92 25.00 -4.41
N TYR A 366 -1.95 25.89 -4.64
CA TYR A 366 -2.00 27.28 -4.20
C TYR A 366 -2.72 28.23 -5.18
N GLY A 367 -3.32 27.70 -6.26
CA GLY A 367 -4.09 28.48 -7.23
C GLY A 367 -3.24 29.31 -8.20
N TYR A 368 -1.96 28.97 -8.38
CA TYR A 368 -1.14 29.57 -9.42
C TYR A 368 -1.51 29.01 -10.78
N LYS A 369 -1.42 29.87 -11.81
CA LYS A 369 -1.52 29.40 -13.20
C LYS A 369 -0.27 28.61 -13.57
N VAL A 370 -0.47 27.39 -14.04
CA VAL A 370 0.60 26.52 -14.58
C VAL A 370 0.40 26.38 -16.08
N PHE A 371 1.49 26.42 -16.86
CA PHE A 371 1.43 26.40 -18.33
C PHE A 371 0.55 27.53 -18.93
N GLY A 372 0.46 28.66 -18.21
CA GLY A 372 -0.39 29.80 -18.57
C GLY A 372 -1.89 29.59 -18.33
N LYS A 373 -2.29 28.46 -17.74
CA LYS A 373 -3.68 28.01 -17.60
C LYS A 373 -4.07 27.89 -16.13
N ASP A 374 -5.38 27.97 -15.87
CA ASP A 374 -5.96 27.65 -14.56
C ASP A 374 -6.26 26.15 -14.54
N LEU A 375 -5.37 25.38 -13.93
CA LEU A 375 -5.38 23.92 -13.98
C LEU A 375 -5.69 23.35 -12.60
N GLU A 376 -6.28 22.16 -12.61
CA GLU A 376 -6.41 21.27 -11.46
C GLU A 376 -5.83 19.90 -11.82
N VAL A 377 -5.32 19.16 -10.84
CA VAL A 377 -5.00 17.74 -11.04
C VAL A 377 -6.33 17.00 -11.23
N TYR A 378 -6.44 16.21 -12.29
CA TYR A 378 -7.65 15.46 -12.53
C TYR A 378 -7.88 14.46 -11.39
N GLN A 379 -9.11 14.40 -10.89
CA GLN A 379 -9.48 13.38 -9.92
C GLN A 379 -10.94 12.95 -10.09
N ASP A 380 -11.18 11.66 -9.94
CA ASP A 380 -12.52 11.09 -9.75
C ASP A 380 -12.48 9.99 -8.67
N ASN A 381 -13.46 9.08 -8.64
CA ASN A 381 -13.51 8.01 -7.63
C ASN A 381 -12.39 6.96 -7.79
N LYS A 382 -11.78 6.81 -8.97
CA LYS A 382 -10.80 5.75 -9.28
C LYS A 382 -9.41 6.30 -9.57
N ILE A 383 -9.32 7.49 -10.16
CA ILE A 383 -8.10 8.02 -10.77
C ILE A 383 -7.68 9.28 -10.03
N PHE A 384 -6.43 9.34 -9.57
CA PHE A 384 -5.76 10.61 -9.30
C PHE A 384 -4.71 10.85 -10.39
N GLY A 385 -4.79 12.01 -11.04
CA GLY A 385 -4.06 12.36 -12.24
C GLY A 385 -2.58 12.64 -12.05
N ARG A 386 -1.90 11.95 -11.13
CA ARG A 386 -0.46 12.10 -10.89
C ARG A 386 0.19 10.72 -10.92
N GLN A 387 1.25 10.55 -11.70
CA GLN A 387 1.90 9.25 -11.94
C GLN A 387 0.85 8.17 -12.23
N TYR A 388 -0.10 8.51 -13.09
CA TYR A 388 -1.26 7.67 -13.38
C TYR A 388 -0.86 6.59 -14.36
N TYR A 389 -1.02 5.32 -13.97
CA TYR A 389 -0.81 4.22 -14.89
C TYR A 389 -1.98 4.15 -15.87
N LEU A 390 -1.69 4.20 -17.17
CA LEU A 390 -2.68 4.12 -18.23
C LEU A 390 -2.65 2.72 -18.86
N PRO A 391 -3.63 1.84 -18.56
CA PRO A 391 -3.58 0.44 -19.01
C PRO A 391 -3.56 0.27 -20.52
N THR A 392 -4.27 1.13 -21.25
CA THR A 392 -4.43 1.04 -22.72
C THR A 392 -3.12 1.16 -23.50
N VAL A 393 -2.09 1.76 -22.91
CA VAL A 393 -0.78 1.93 -23.55
C VAL A 393 0.38 1.44 -22.68
N SER A 394 0.06 0.78 -21.57
CA SER A 394 1.03 0.21 -20.64
C SER A 394 2.12 1.20 -20.23
N GLY A 395 1.72 2.41 -19.84
CA GLY A 395 2.64 3.48 -19.50
C GLY A 395 2.16 4.35 -18.35
N ILE A 396 3.10 4.91 -17.60
CA ILE A 396 2.84 5.83 -16.50
C ILE A 396 2.89 7.25 -17.05
N LEU A 397 1.78 7.97 -16.89
CA LEU A 397 1.64 9.38 -17.21
C LEU A 397 2.05 10.22 -16.00
N ASP A 398 2.92 11.21 -16.21
CA ASP A 398 3.36 12.08 -15.12
C ASP A 398 2.20 12.88 -14.52
N LEU A 399 1.48 13.67 -15.33
CA LEU A 399 0.28 14.36 -14.87
C LEU A 399 -0.87 14.30 -15.88
N LEU A 400 -2.07 14.07 -15.38
CA LEU A 400 -3.34 14.32 -16.02
C LEU A 400 -3.99 15.53 -15.34
N LEU A 401 -4.08 16.64 -16.06
CA LEU A 401 -4.62 17.90 -15.57
C LEU A 401 -5.94 18.23 -16.26
N VAL A 402 -6.80 19.00 -15.61
CA VAL A 402 -8.03 19.55 -16.18
C VAL A 402 -8.01 21.06 -16.08
N GLU A 403 -8.44 21.74 -17.15
CA GLU A 403 -8.57 23.20 -17.13
C GLU A 403 -9.92 23.62 -16.53
N ARG A 404 -9.88 24.48 -15.50
CA ARG A 404 -11.08 24.90 -14.79
C ARG A 404 -12.08 25.57 -15.73
N GLY A 405 -13.34 25.16 -15.64
CA GLY A 405 -14.41 25.71 -16.48
C GLY A 405 -14.30 25.33 -17.97
N SER A 406 -13.33 24.49 -18.33
CA SER A 406 -13.17 23.92 -19.65
C SER A 406 -13.49 22.42 -19.63
N ASN A 407 -13.72 21.86 -20.80
CA ASN A 407 -13.87 20.43 -21.00
C ASN A 407 -12.56 19.75 -21.45
N THR A 408 -11.44 20.48 -21.34
CA THR A 408 -10.12 20.04 -21.80
C THR A 408 -9.32 19.36 -20.69
N LEU A 409 -8.81 18.16 -20.99
CA LEU A 409 -7.80 17.45 -20.23
C LEU A 409 -6.43 17.64 -20.89
N TYR A 410 -5.40 17.77 -20.06
CA TYR A 410 -4.02 17.88 -20.50
C TYR A 410 -3.22 16.68 -19.97
N VAL A 411 -2.67 15.93 -20.90
CA VAL A 411 -1.67 14.89 -20.68
C VAL A 411 -0.32 15.56 -20.63
N VAL A 412 0.33 15.57 -19.46
CA VAL A 412 1.62 16.23 -19.27
C VAL A 412 2.71 15.19 -19.17
N GLU A 413 3.74 15.35 -19.99
CA GLU A 413 4.99 14.59 -19.91
C GLU A 413 6.12 15.54 -19.49
N LEU A 414 6.83 15.18 -18.42
CA LEU A 414 7.92 15.93 -17.84
C LEU A 414 9.25 15.26 -18.19
N LYS A 415 10.20 16.04 -18.72
CA LYS A 415 11.56 15.53 -18.99
C LYS A 415 12.61 16.40 -18.32
N ARG A 416 13.53 15.77 -17.58
CA ARG A 416 14.60 16.42 -16.82
C ARG A 416 15.56 17.26 -17.67
N ASN A 417 15.87 16.80 -18.87
CA ASN A 417 16.92 17.33 -19.73
C ASN A 417 16.39 17.53 -21.16
N GLU A 418 17.22 17.27 -22.16
CA GLU A 418 16.81 17.19 -23.56
C GLU A 418 15.93 15.96 -23.77
N ALA A 419 14.91 16.11 -24.59
CA ALA A 419 14.07 15.04 -25.08
C ALA A 419 14.09 15.11 -26.61
N GLY A 420 14.30 13.96 -27.25
CA GLY A 420 14.14 13.84 -28.69
C GLY A 420 12.68 13.70 -29.11
N ILE A 421 12.44 13.56 -30.40
CA ILE A 421 11.09 13.45 -30.98
C ILE A 421 10.22 12.30 -30.43
N GLY A 422 10.82 11.26 -29.83
CA GLY A 422 10.07 10.13 -29.26
C GLY A 422 9.12 10.50 -28.12
N VAL A 423 9.31 11.64 -27.45
CA VAL A 423 8.37 12.15 -26.45
C VAL A 423 7.02 12.55 -27.06
N VAL A 424 7.02 12.96 -28.34
CA VAL A 424 5.78 13.26 -29.08
C VAL A 424 4.98 11.99 -29.30
N GLU A 425 5.64 10.90 -29.71
CA GLU A 425 4.98 9.60 -29.87
C GLU A 425 4.40 9.09 -28.55
N GLN A 426 5.12 9.31 -27.44
CA GLN A 426 4.65 8.96 -26.10
C GLN A 426 3.37 9.72 -25.73
N ILE A 427 3.36 11.05 -25.89
CA ILE A 427 2.15 11.85 -25.64
C ILE A 427 1.00 11.46 -26.57
N GLU A 428 1.27 11.21 -27.85
CA GLU A 428 0.21 10.82 -28.80
C GLU A 428 -0.42 9.48 -28.40
N ARG A 429 0.37 8.52 -27.91
CA ARG A 429 -0.16 7.27 -27.33
C ARG A 429 -1.04 7.56 -26.12
N TYR A 430 -0.60 8.41 -25.18
CA TYR A 430 -1.39 8.75 -24.01
C TYR A 430 -2.71 9.47 -24.36
N ILE A 431 -2.68 10.42 -25.30
CA ILE A 431 -3.88 11.12 -25.80
C ILE A 431 -4.86 10.09 -26.38
N LEU A 432 -4.38 9.18 -27.23
CA LEU A 432 -5.22 8.13 -27.82
C LEU A 432 -5.79 7.21 -26.74
N GLY A 433 -4.95 6.73 -25.83
CA GLY A 433 -5.32 5.83 -24.74
C GLY A 433 -6.37 6.43 -23.81
N LEU A 434 -6.24 7.72 -23.46
CA LEU A 434 -7.22 8.45 -22.66
C LEU A 434 -8.48 8.80 -23.44
N GLY A 435 -8.41 8.97 -24.76
CA GLY A 435 -9.58 9.21 -25.62
C GLY A 435 -10.61 8.08 -25.52
N HIS A 436 -10.17 6.85 -25.27
CA HIS A 436 -11.06 5.71 -25.00
C HIS A 436 -11.75 5.76 -23.64
N LEU A 437 -11.11 6.38 -22.64
CA LEU A 437 -11.66 6.53 -21.27
C LEU A 437 -12.52 7.79 -21.12
N PHE A 438 -12.22 8.83 -21.88
CA PHE A 438 -12.80 10.16 -21.76
C PHE A 438 -13.41 10.64 -23.08
N ILE A 439 -14.42 9.89 -23.57
CA ILE A 439 -15.05 10.08 -24.89
C ILE A 439 -15.57 11.52 -25.11
N ASP A 440 -16.10 12.14 -24.05
CA ASP A 440 -16.71 13.46 -24.12
C ASP A 440 -15.74 14.61 -23.80
N ARG A 441 -14.43 14.37 -23.67
CA ARG A 441 -13.44 15.39 -23.28
C ARG A 441 -12.52 15.74 -24.45
N ASP A 442 -12.09 17.01 -24.50
CA ASP A 442 -11.01 17.43 -25.40
C ASP A 442 -9.67 17.07 -24.75
N ILE A 443 -8.79 16.32 -25.40
CA ILE A 443 -7.54 15.83 -24.80
C ILE A 443 -6.35 16.40 -25.56
N LYS A 444 -5.50 17.11 -24.84
CA LYS A 444 -4.30 17.77 -25.38
C LYS A 444 -3.04 17.29 -24.67
N GLY A 445 -1.91 17.44 -25.33
CA GLY A 445 -0.59 17.13 -24.79
C GLY A 445 0.14 18.38 -24.30
N ILE A 446 0.90 18.26 -23.23
CA ILE A 446 1.88 19.23 -22.76
C ILE A 446 3.20 18.51 -22.56
N ILE A 447 4.25 18.93 -23.25
CA ILE A 447 5.61 18.50 -23.01
C ILE A 447 6.32 19.61 -22.24
N CYS A 448 6.90 19.31 -21.07
CA CYS A 448 7.68 20.28 -20.31
C CYS A 448 9.11 19.77 -20.08
N LEU A 449 10.11 20.53 -20.54
CA LEU A 449 11.52 20.14 -20.37
C LEU A 449 12.49 21.32 -20.22
N HIS A 450 13.73 21.02 -19.82
CA HIS A 450 14.72 22.08 -19.58
C HIS A 450 15.29 22.66 -20.88
N THR A 451 15.59 21.82 -21.88
CA THR A 451 16.25 22.25 -23.11
C THR A 451 15.67 21.48 -24.30
N PRO A 452 14.70 22.05 -25.03
CA PRO A 452 14.16 21.40 -26.21
C PRO A 452 15.12 21.47 -27.38
N ASP A 453 15.33 20.33 -28.06
CA ASP A 453 16.09 20.31 -29.30
C ASP A 453 15.29 20.96 -30.46
N THR A 454 16.00 21.39 -31.51
CA THR A 454 15.36 22.09 -32.64
C THR A 454 14.36 21.22 -33.40
N ASN A 455 14.64 19.92 -33.54
CA ASN A 455 13.77 19.00 -34.27
C ASN A 455 12.45 18.78 -33.52
N LEU A 456 12.48 18.68 -32.19
CA LEU A 456 11.32 18.60 -31.33
C LEU A 456 10.47 19.86 -31.44
N VAL A 457 11.09 21.05 -31.40
CA VAL A 457 10.37 22.33 -31.57
C VAL A 457 9.69 22.40 -32.93
N GLU A 458 10.38 22.00 -34.00
CA GLU A 458 9.82 22.00 -35.36
C GLU A 458 8.67 20.99 -35.49
N LEU A 459 8.83 19.78 -34.93
CA LEU A 459 7.78 18.77 -34.93
C LEU A 459 6.53 19.23 -34.18
N VAL A 460 6.68 19.77 -32.96
CA VAL A 460 5.52 20.21 -32.16
C VAL A 460 4.76 21.36 -32.84
N LYS A 461 5.44 22.25 -33.58
CA LYS A 461 4.75 23.29 -34.38
C LYS A 461 3.78 22.72 -35.42
N THR A 462 3.96 21.47 -35.84
CA THR A 462 3.05 20.77 -36.77
C THR A 462 1.87 20.08 -36.06
N LYS A 463 1.87 20.03 -34.72
CA LYS A 463 0.92 19.28 -33.89
C LYS A 463 0.08 20.25 -33.03
N PRO A 464 -1.07 20.74 -33.52
CA PRO A 464 -1.85 21.77 -32.83
C PRO A 464 -2.47 21.33 -31.49
N ASN A 465 -2.50 20.02 -31.24
CA ASN A 465 -2.98 19.40 -30.01
C ASN A 465 -1.89 19.16 -28.96
N ILE A 466 -0.63 19.53 -29.24
CA ILE A 466 0.51 19.35 -28.32
C ILE A 466 1.19 20.69 -28.10
N GLU A 467 1.36 21.07 -26.84
CA GLU A 467 2.06 22.28 -26.43
C GLU A 467 3.44 21.94 -25.86
N LEU A 468 4.44 22.78 -26.13
CA LEU A 468 5.81 22.61 -25.66
C LEU A 468 6.19 23.75 -24.72
N PHE A 469 6.53 23.41 -23.49
CA PHE A 469 6.98 24.34 -22.46
C PHE A 469 8.43 24.08 -22.08
N LYS A 470 9.13 25.17 -21.77
CA LYS A 470 10.45 25.14 -21.18
C LYS A 470 10.33 25.57 -19.71
N TYR A 471 10.96 24.84 -18.80
CA TYR A 471 11.16 25.31 -17.43
C TYR A 471 12.58 25.83 -17.20
N GLU A 472 12.69 26.88 -16.37
CA GLU A 472 13.96 27.50 -16.00
C GLU A 472 14.00 27.75 -14.49
N PHE A 473 15.13 27.42 -13.84
CA PHE A 473 15.39 27.76 -12.45
C PHE A 473 16.42 28.89 -12.40
N ASN A 474 15.99 30.10 -12.03
CA ASN A 474 16.86 31.27 -11.93
C ASN A 474 16.94 31.79 -10.49
N PHE A 475 18.13 31.74 -9.88
CA PHE A 475 18.41 32.37 -8.59
C PHE A 475 19.05 33.73 -8.82
N ASN A 476 18.26 34.78 -8.70
CA ASN A 476 18.77 36.15 -8.85
C ASN A 476 19.18 36.69 -7.48
N ARG A 477 20.42 37.18 -7.38
CA ARG A 477 20.83 37.98 -6.22
C ARG A 477 20.01 39.28 -6.24
N LEU A 478 19.17 39.47 -5.22
CA LEU A 478 18.54 40.77 -4.97
C LEU A 478 19.65 41.78 -4.70
N LYS A 479 19.68 42.85 -5.50
CA LYS A 479 20.63 43.95 -5.36
C LYS A 479 20.17 44.94 -4.31
#